data_AF-A0A5C6IT17-F1
#
_entry.id   AF-A0A5C6IT17-F1
#
_cell.length_a   1.000
_cell.length_b   1.000
_cell.length_c   1.000
_cell.angle_alpha   90.00
_cell.angle_beta   90.00
_cell.angle_gamma   90.00
#
_symmetry.space_group_name_H-M   'P 1'
#
loop_
_entity.id
_entity.type
_entity.pdbx_description
1 polymer ?
#
loop_
_entity_poly.entity_id
_entity_poly.type
_entity_poly.pdbx_seq_one_letter_code
_entity_poly.pdbx_strand_id
1 'polypeptide(L)'
;SPAEAEPGGAGPGAARPVAPVGGTSDAGARFLAALAEGIAVGAASVVAVLDPGCVVLGGEVGRAGGEVLAGLVAERLARLSPLPTEVRAGGLGGSAVLRGALLTARDRAQDELWSGRPPRP
;
A
#
# COMPACT_ATOMS: atom_id res chain seq x y z
N SER A 1 9.83 43.84 24.24
CA SER A 1 10.20 43.63 22.83
C SER A 1 11.69 43.34 22.78
N PRO A 2 12.18 42.31 22.05
CA PRO A 2 11.53 41.14 21.41
C PRO A 2 11.92 39.84 22.20
N ALA A 3 11.59 38.59 21.89
CA ALA A 3 11.10 37.92 20.69
C ALA A 3 10.23 36.70 21.09
N GLU A 4 9.28 36.35 20.22
CA GLU A 4 8.28 35.30 20.40
C GLU A 4 8.87 33.88 20.48
N ALA A 5 8.27 33.06 21.35
CA ALA A 5 8.39 31.61 21.30
C ALA A 5 7.17 31.07 20.54
N GLU A 6 7.35 30.82 19.24
CA GLU A 6 6.38 30.14 18.38
C GLU A 6 6.43 28.62 18.65
N PRO A 7 5.34 27.98 19.10
CA PRO A 7 5.28 26.53 19.16
C PRO A 7 5.10 25.93 17.76
N GLY A 8 6.15 25.23 17.31
CA GLY A 8 6.14 23.99 16.53
C GLY A 8 5.04 23.82 15.49
N GLY A 9 5.44 24.00 14.22
CA GLY A 9 4.60 23.81 13.05
C GLY A 9 3.86 22.47 13.02
N ALA A 10 2.54 22.57 12.91
CA ALA A 10 1.66 21.50 12.51
C ALA A 10 1.99 21.11 11.05
N GLY A 11 2.57 19.94 10.85
CA GLY A 11 2.69 19.32 9.53
C GLY A 11 1.30 18.89 9.00
N PRO A 12 1.05 18.98 7.69
CA PRO A 12 -0.25 18.62 7.13
C PRO A 12 -0.44 17.10 7.11
N GLY A 13 -1.56 16.63 7.66
CA GLY A 13 -2.16 15.34 7.31
C GLY A 13 -1.98 14.18 8.29
N ALA A 14 -2.00 14.40 9.60
CA ALA A 14 -2.30 13.30 10.52
C ALA A 14 -3.80 12.96 10.42
N ALA A 15 -4.15 12.14 9.43
CA ALA A 15 -5.51 11.62 9.28
C ALA A 15 -5.92 10.94 10.59
N ARG A 16 -7.04 11.42 11.15
CA ARG A 16 -7.57 10.95 12.43
C ARG A 16 -7.78 9.43 12.36
N PRO A 17 -7.29 8.65 13.34
CA PRO A 17 -7.52 7.22 13.35
C PRO A 17 -9.03 6.96 13.39
N VAL A 18 -9.57 6.37 12.33
CA VAL A 18 -10.96 5.91 12.29
C VAL A 18 -11.00 4.63 13.12
N ALA A 19 -11.76 4.66 14.22
CA ALA A 19 -11.95 3.49 15.06
C ALA A 19 -12.61 2.36 14.25
N PRO A 20 -12.24 1.09 14.49
CA PRO A 20 -12.85 -0.04 13.79
C PRO A 20 -14.32 -0.11 14.16
N VAL A 21 -15.20 0.13 13.18
CA VAL A 21 -16.64 -0.09 13.35
C VAL A 21 -16.86 -1.60 13.30
N GLY A 22 -17.19 -2.19 14.45
CA GLY A 22 -17.65 -3.58 14.53
C GLY A 22 -18.97 -3.74 13.79
N GLY A 23 -19.04 -4.74 12.90
CA GLY A 23 -20.21 -5.06 12.10
C GLY A 23 -20.35 -4.13 10.89
N THR A 24 -20.06 -4.66 9.70
CA THR A 24 -20.31 -3.94 8.45
C THR A 24 -21.82 -3.69 8.31
N SER A 25 -22.24 -2.44 8.51
CA SER A 25 -23.58 -2.00 8.10
C SER A 25 -23.80 -2.37 6.63
N ASP A 26 -25.03 -2.69 6.23
CA ASP A 26 -25.39 -2.99 4.84
C ASP A 26 -24.84 -1.94 3.85
N ALA A 27 -24.83 -0.66 4.24
CA ALA A 27 -24.23 0.41 3.45
C ALA A 27 -22.70 0.26 3.28
N GLY A 28 -22.00 -0.15 4.33
CA GLY A 28 -20.55 -0.40 4.30
C GLY A 28 -20.19 -1.60 3.41
N ALA A 29 -21.01 -2.65 3.42
CA ALA A 29 -20.81 -3.84 2.58
C ALA A 29 -20.98 -3.48 1.11
N ARG A 30 -22.05 -2.74 0.78
CA ARG A 30 -22.28 -2.24 -0.58
C ARG A 30 -21.17 -1.32 -1.06
N PHE A 31 -20.65 -0.45 -0.19
CA PHE A 31 -19.52 0.41 -0.53
C PHE A 31 -18.26 -0.42 -0.85
N LEU A 32 -17.89 -1.38 0.00
CA LEU A 32 -16.72 -2.23 -0.24
C LEU A 32 -16.85 -3.05 -1.51
N ALA A 33 -18.05 -3.57 -1.81
CA ALA A 33 -18.31 -4.28 -3.06
C ALA A 33 -18.11 -3.39 -4.29
N ALA A 34 -18.65 -2.16 -4.27
CA ALA A 34 -18.48 -1.20 -5.37
C ALA A 34 -17.02 -0.77 -5.54
N LEU A 35 -16.29 -0.59 -4.44
CA LEU A 35 -14.86 -0.28 -4.47
C LEU A 35 -14.04 -1.44 -5.05
N ALA A 36 -14.33 -2.67 -4.62
CA ALA A 36 -13.65 -3.86 -5.10
C ALA A 36 -13.82 -4.06 -6.61
N GLU A 37 -15.00 -3.73 -7.16
CA GLU A 37 -15.26 -3.76 -8.60
C GLU A 37 -14.26 -2.90 -9.38
N GLY A 38 -14.10 -1.63 -8.98
CA GLY A 38 -13.19 -0.71 -9.65
C GLY A 38 -11.72 -1.13 -9.51
N ILE A 39 -11.31 -1.59 -8.33
CA ILE A 39 -9.94 -2.07 -8.09
C ILE A 39 -9.64 -3.30 -8.95
N ALA A 40 -10.56 -4.27 -9.02
CA ALA A 40 -10.35 -5.51 -9.75
C ALA A 40 -10.18 -5.28 -11.26
N VAL A 41 -10.88 -4.31 -11.85
CA VAL A 41 -10.71 -3.94 -13.26
C VAL A 41 -9.29 -3.42 -13.53
N GLY A 42 -8.79 -2.53 -12.68
CA GLY A 42 -7.42 -2.02 -12.80
C GLY A 42 -6.38 -3.14 -12.58
N ALA A 43 -6.59 -3.97 -11.55
CA ALA A 43 -5.71 -5.10 -11.25
C ALA A 43 -5.68 -6.11 -12.39
N ALA A 44 -6.81 -6.42 -13.04
CA ALA A 44 -6.88 -7.34 -14.17
C ALA A 44 -5.99 -6.89 -15.33
N SER A 45 -5.90 -5.57 -15.57
CA SER A 45 -5.04 -5.01 -16.60
C SER A 45 -3.55 -5.23 -16.28
N VAL A 46 -3.14 -5.04 -15.02
CA VAL A 46 -1.76 -5.30 -14.58
C VAL A 46 -1.45 -6.79 -14.64
N VAL A 47 -2.37 -7.64 -14.17
CA VAL A 47 -2.23 -9.10 -14.20
C VAL A 47 -2.08 -9.63 -15.61
N ALA A 48 -2.90 -9.16 -16.55
CA ALA A 48 -2.86 -9.59 -17.94
C ALA A 48 -1.54 -9.25 -18.65
N VAL A 49 -0.84 -8.19 -18.22
CA VAL A 49 0.39 -7.72 -18.85
C VAL A 49 1.64 -8.26 -18.16
N LEU A 50 1.67 -8.24 -16.83
CA LEU A 50 2.88 -8.53 -16.04
C LEU A 50 2.89 -9.93 -15.41
N ASP A 51 1.73 -10.57 -15.26
CA ASP A 51 1.55 -11.82 -14.51
C ASP A 51 2.30 -11.85 -13.15
N PRO A 52 1.99 -10.93 -12.22
CA PRO A 52 2.79 -10.76 -11.02
C PRO A 52 2.62 -11.90 -9.99
N GLY A 53 1.65 -12.79 -10.16
CA GLY A 53 1.27 -13.83 -9.19
C GLY A 53 0.67 -13.31 -7.87
N CYS A 54 0.91 -12.05 -7.50
CA CYS A 54 0.38 -11.40 -6.30
C CYS A 54 0.15 -9.90 -6.51
N VAL A 55 -0.97 -9.38 -5.99
CA VAL A 55 -1.31 -7.97 -5.92
C VAL A 55 -1.49 -7.56 -4.46
N VAL A 56 -0.81 -6.50 -4.04
CA VAL A 56 -0.92 -5.97 -2.68
C VAL A 56 -1.70 -4.64 -2.68
N LEU A 57 -2.78 -4.58 -1.92
CA LEU A 57 -3.60 -3.38 -1.75
C LEU A 57 -2.91 -2.39 -0.82
N GLY A 58 -2.26 -1.39 -1.41
CA GLY A 58 -1.55 -0.34 -0.67
C GLY A 58 -2.44 0.79 -0.15
N GLY A 59 -1.81 1.71 0.57
CA GLY A 59 -2.44 2.92 1.10
C GLY A 59 -3.41 2.68 2.27
N GLU A 60 -3.99 3.76 2.78
CA GLU A 60 -4.94 3.71 3.90
C GLU A 60 -6.20 2.90 3.54
N VAL A 61 -6.63 2.93 2.27
CA VAL A 61 -7.81 2.18 1.81
C VAL A 61 -7.54 0.67 1.85
N GLY A 62 -6.41 0.19 1.33
CA GLY A 62 -6.04 -1.22 1.40
C GLY A 62 -5.86 -1.70 2.84
N ARG A 63 -5.32 -0.84 3.72
CA ARG A 63 -5.16 -1.13 5.15
C ARG A 63 -6.49 -1.17 5.91
N ALA A 64 -7.35 -0.17 5.71
CA ALA A 64 -8.64 -0.06 6.38
C ALA A 64 -9.65 -1.10 5.88
N GLY A 65 -9.62 -1.42 4.58
CA GLY A 65 -10.41 -2.49 3.98
C GLY A 65 -9.93 -3.89 4.37
N GLY A 66 -8.63 -4.03 4.64
CA GLY A 66 -8.03 -5.26 5.17
C GLY A 66 -8.34 -6.49 4.33
N GLU A 67 -8.41 -7.64 4.99
CA GLU A 67 -8.70 -8.93 4.35
C GLU A 67 -10.09 -8.98 3.70
N VAL A 68 -11.06 -8.20 4.20
CA VAL A 68 -12.41 -8.15 3.62
C VAL A 68 -12.34 -7.56 2.21
N LEU A 69 -11.68 -6.41 2.05
CA LEU A 69 -11.52 -5.80 0.73
C LEU A 69 -10.63 -6.68 -0.17
N ALA A 70 -9.56 -7.27 0.37
CA ALA A 70 -8.69 -8.17 -0.39
C ALA A 70 -9.46 -9.38 -0.95
N GLY A 71 -10.31 -10.01 -0.14
CA GLY A 71 -11.18 -11.10 -0.57
C GLY A 71 -12.15 -10.69 -1.68
N LEU A 72 -12.85 -9.56 -1.52
CA LEU A 72 -13.79 -9.06 -2.54
C LEU A 72 -13.10 -8.76 -3.87
N VAL A 73 -11.90 -8.17 -3.82
CA VAL A 73 -11.09 -7.90 -5.02
C VAL A 73 -10.63 -9.21 -5.66
N ALA A 74 -10.15 -10.18 -4.87
CA ALA A 74 -9.71 -11.48 -5.37
C ALA A 74 -10.85 -12.23 -6.08
N GLU A 75 -12.03 -12.28 -5.47
CA GLU A 75 -13.22 -12.89 -6.07
C GLU A 75 -13.58 -12.24 -7.41
N ARG A 76 -13.52 -10.91 -7.48
CA ARG A 76 -13.84 -10.19 -8.71
C ARG A 76 -12.78 -10.39 -9.78
N LEU A 77 -11.51 -10.34 -9.40
CA LEU A 77 -10.37 -10.52 -10.30
C LEU A 77 -10.38 -11.90 -10.95
N ALA A 78 -10.70 -12.96 -10.20
CA ALA A 78 -10.85 -14.32 -10.72
C ALA A 78 -11.93 -14.46 -11.80
N ARG A 79 -12.90 -13.54 -11.87
CA ARG A 79 -13.91 -13.49 -12.95
C ARG A 79 -13.44 -12.71 -14.19
N LEU A 80 -12.38 -11.92 -14.07
CA LEU A 80 -11.86 -11.06 -15.13
C LEU A 80 -10.61 -11.64 -15.80
N SER A 81 -9.86 -12.49 -15.10
CA SER A 81 -8.61 -13.07 -15.59
C SER A 81 -8.53 -14.56 -15.26
N PRO A 82 -8.03 -15.41 -16.18
CA PRO A 82 -7.75 -16.82 -15.89
C PRO A 82 -6.45 -17.04 -15.11
N LEU A 83 -5.61 -16.00 -14.95
CA LEU A 83 -4.31 -16.11 -14.29
C LEU A 83 -4.49 -16.16 -12.76
N PRO A 84 -3.99 -17.19 -12.07
CA PRO A 84 -4.08 -17.29 -10.62
C PRO A 84 -3.27 -16.15 -9.99
N THR A 85 -3.95 -15.20 -9.36
CA THR A 85 -3.32 -14.05 -8.71
C THR A 85 -3.82 -13.93 -7.28
N GLU A 86 -2.90 -13.97 -6.33
CA GLU A 86 -3.21 -13.72 -4.93
C GLU A 86 -3.46 -12.21 -4.69
N VAL A 87 -4.43 -11.85 -3.86
CA VAL A 87 -4.65 -10.45 -3.44
C VAL A 87 -4.46 -10.34 -1.93
N ARG A 88 -3.58 -9.43 -1.49
CA ARG A 88 -3.26 -9.22 -0.08
C ARG A 88 -3.51 -7.78 0.37
N ALA A 89 -3.94 -7.59 1.61
CA ALA A 89 -3.97 -6.27 2.21
C ALA A 89 -2.55 -5.79 2.58
N GLY A 90 -2.25 -4.51 2.35
CA GLY A 90 -0.98 -3.91 2.73
C GLY A 90 -0.84 -3.71 4.24
N GLY A 91 0.17 -4.31 4.86
CA GLY A 91 0.36 -4.28 6.32
C GLY A 91 1.17 -3.10 6.88
N LEU A 92 1.93 -2.39 6.05
CA LEU A 92 2.92 -1.39 6.53
C LEU A 92 2.34 0.02 6.75
N GLY A 93 1.17 0.33 6.18
CA GLY A 93 0.54 1.64 6.30
C GLY A 93 1.44 2.81 5.90
N GLY A 94 1.27 3.98 6.54
CA GLY A 94 2.05 5.19 6.26
C GLY A 94 3.58 5.07 6.45
N SER A 95 4.05 4.03 7.17
CA SER A 95 5.49 3.79 7.34
C SER A 95 6.15 3.13 6.12
N ALA A 96 5.36 2.57 5.20
CA ALA A 96 5.86 1.84 4.04
C ALA A 96 6.81 2.68 3.17
N VAL A 97 6.47 3.96 2.95
CA VAL A 97 7.26 4.88 2.14
C VAL A 97 8.60 5.17 2.80
N LEU A 98 8.60 5.53 4.09
CA LEU A 98 9.83 5.79 4.84
C LEU A 98 10.75 4.56 4.85
N ARG A 99 10.17 3.38 5.12
CA ARG A 99 10.94 2.13 5.14
C ARG A 99 11.53 1.81 3.77
N GLY A 100 10.75 2.00 2.69
CA GLY A 100 11.23 1.86 1.32
C GLY A 100 12.37 2.83 1.02
N ALA A 101 12.24 4.10 1.39
CA ALA A 101 13.28 5.10 1.19
C ALA A 101 14.58 4.75 1.92
N LEU A 102 14.49 4.27 3.17
CA LEU A 102 15.67 3.84 3.93
C LEU A 102 16.35 2.62 3.28
N LEU A 103 15.59 1.64 2.80
CA LEU A 103 16.13 0.48 2.09
C LEU A 103 16.82 0.93 0.79
N THR A 104 16.17 1.77 -0.01
CA THR A 104 16.76 2.28 -1.26
C THR A 104 18.01 3.14 -1.01
N ALA A 105 17.99 4.00 0.02
CA ALA A 105 19.15 4.82 0.36
C ALA A 105 20.34 3.97 0.83
N ARG A 106 20.06 2.94 1.64
CA ARG A 106 21.05 1.94 2.02
C ARG A 106 21.61 1.27 0.77
N ASP A 107 20.78 0.67 -0.07
CA ASP A 107 21.20 -0.10 -1.24
C ASP A 107 22.11 0.75 -2.15
N ARG A 108 21.76 2.03 -2.38
CA ARG A 108 22.63 2.96 -3.10
C ARG A 108 23.99 3.19 -2.43
N ALA A 109 24.00 3.43 -1.12
CA ALA A 109 25.24 3.59 -0.38
C ALA A 109 26.11 2.32 -0.43
N GLN A 110 25.49 1.14 -0.45
CA GLN A 110 26.20 -0.13 -0.63
C GLN A 110 26.81 -0.22 -2.03
N ASP A 111 26.02 0.04 -3.06
CA ASP A 111 26.51 0.00 -4.45
C ASP A 111 27.70 0.95 -4.66
N GLU A 112 27.65 2.17 -4.14
CA GLU A 112 28.76 3.14 -4.23
C GLU A 112 30.05 2.66 -3.54
N LEU A 113 29.94 2.04 -2.36
CA LEU A 113 31.11 1.57 -1.60
C LEU A 113 31.72 0.28 -2.17
N TRP A 114 30.91 -0.61 -2.74
CA TRP A 114 31.35 -1.93 -3.20
C TRP A 114 31.57 -2.06 -4.72
N SER A 115 31.03 -1.15 -5.53
CA SER A 115 31.36 -1.09 -6.97
C SER A 115 32.73 -0.47 -7.27
N GLY A 116 33.40 0.13 -6.26
CA GLY A 116 34.69 0.80 -6.38
C GLY A 116 35.92 0.04 -5.85
N ARG A 117 35.83 -1.24 -5.49
CA ARG A 117 36.97 -1.99 -4.90
C ARG A 117 37.76 -2.77 -5.98
N PRO A 118 39.00 -2.36 -6.34
CA PRO A 118 39.84 -3.19 -7.21
C PRO A 118 40.25 -4.50 -6.49
N PRO A 119 40.37 -5.64 -7.20
CA PRO A 119 40.86 -6.88 -6.63
C PRO A 119 42.29 -6.71 -6.10
N ARG A 120 42.59 -7.32 -4.95
CA ARG A 120 43.94 -7.31 -4.36
C ARG A 120 44.80 -8.37 -5.07
N PRO A 121 46.11 -8.09 -5.25
CA PRO A 121 47.03 -8.98 -5.96
C PRO A 121 47.18 -10.33 -5.27
#